data_AF-A0A6I3E167-F1
#
_entry.id   AF-A0A6I3E167-F1
#
_cell.length_a   1.000
_cell.length_b   1.000
_cell.length_c   1.000
_cell.angle_alpha   90.00
_cell.angle_beta   90.00
_cell.angle_gamma   90.00
#
_symmetry.space_group_name_H-M   'P 1'
#
loop_
_entity.id
_entity.type
_entity.pdbx_description
1 polymer ?
#
loop_
_entity_poly.entity_id
_entity_poly.type
_entity_poly.pdbx_seq_one_letter_code
_entity_poly.pdbx_strand_id
1 'polypeptide(L)'
;MQKVLQPKSKLVNIFLAVSIIYFAIPIMFLFVSSTKPPQDFGNTFSLWFGHSFSFFQNLQWLVDSNGGIYVVWLKNTIFYSLTGAIGALLCSAMAGFAIAAYEFKGVRQLQAFILFLV
;
A
#
# COMPACT_ATOMS: atom_id res chain seq x y z
N MET A 1 -27.12 -0.28 -18.46
CA MET A 1 -25.64 -0.19 -18.39
C MET A 1 -25.25 1.27 -18.26
N GLN A 2 -24.80 1.69 -17.08
CA GLN A 2 -24.45 3.09 -16.77
C GLN A 2 -23.26 3.55 -17.63
N LYS A 3 -23.37 4.76 -18.17
CA LYS A 3 -22.24 5.46 -18.80
C LYS A 3 -21.16 5.66 -17.73
N VAL A 4 -20.14 4.81 -17.75
CA VAL A 4 -18.91 4.96 -16.96
C VAL A 4 -18.43 6.40 -17.17
N LEU A 5 -18.23 7.09 -16.06
CA LEU A 5 -17.79 8.48 -15.96
C LEU A 5 -16.78 8.81 -17.07
N GLN A 6 -17.23 9.50 -18.12
CA GLN A 6 -16.32 10.16 -19.04
C GLN A 6 -16.00 11.52 -18.42
N PRO A 7 -14.81 11.72 -17.82
CA PRO A 7 -14.32 13.06 -17.56
C PRO A 7 -14.19 13.79 -18.91
N LYS A 8 -15.24 14.53 -19.28
CA LYS A 8 -15.25 15.38 -20.49
C LYS A 8 -14.25 16.53 -20.39
N SER A 9 -13.74 16.80 -19.20
CA SER A 9 -12.74 17.82 -18.97
C SER A 9 -11.34 17.26 -19.27
N LYS A 10 -10.75 17.71 -20.38
CA LYS A 10 -9.36 17.42 -20.74
C LYS A 10 -8.39 17.75 -19.60
N LEU A 11 -8.71 18.78 -18.81
CA LEU A 11 -7.96 19.16 -17.61
C LEU A 11 -7.95 18.08 -16.53
N VAL A 12 -9.09 17.44 -16.26
CA VAL A 12 -9.17 16.35 -15.26
C VAL A 12 -8.33 15.16 -15.72
N ASN A 13 -8.35 14.83 -17.01
CA ASN A 13 -7.55 13.73 -17.54
C ASN A 13 -6.05 14.02 -17.49
N ILE A 14 -5.64 15.24 -17.84
CA ILE A 14 -4.25 15.67 -17.71
C ILE A 14 -3.82 15.62 -16.25
N PHE A 15 -4.65 16.12 -15.33
CA PHE A 15 -4.35 16.11 -13.90
C PHE A 15 -4.22 14.69 -13.34
N LEU A 16 -5.11 13.77 -13.72
CA LEU A 16 -5.03 12.36 -13.34
C LEU A 16 -3.79 11.70 -13.92
N ALA A 17 -3.47 11.97 -15.20
CA ALA A 17 -2.26 11.44 -15.83
C ALA A 17 -0.99 11.92 -15.10
N VAL A 18 -0.90 13.22 -14.78
CA VAL A 18 0.23 13.77 -14.01
C VAL A 18 0.30 13.14 -12.62
N SER A 19 -0.84 12.96 -11.95
CA SER A 19 -0.90 12.32 -10.63
C SER A 19 -0.37 10.89 -10.67
N ILE A 20 -0.77 10.11 -11.69
CA ILE A 20 -0.27 8.74 -11.88
C ILE A 20 1.24 8.73 -12.07
N ILE A 21 1.76 9.60 -12.94
CA ILE A 21 3.21 9.70 -13.17
C ILE A 21 3.94 10.05 -11.87
N TYR A 22 3.42 11.04 -11.13
CA TYR A 22 4.00 11.46 -9.86
C TYR A 22 4.08 10.32 -8.84
N PHE A 23 2.99 9.56 -8.65
CA PHE A 23 2.98 8.42 -7.73
C PHE A 23 3.78 7.21 -8.25
N ALA A 24 3.96 7.07 -9.56
CA ALA A 24 4.76 6.02 -10.16
C ALA A 24 6.28 6.24 -9.99
N ILE A 25 6.74 7.49 -9.88
CA ILE A 25 8.17 7.81 -9.76
C ILE A 25 8.83 7.10 -8.57
N PRO A 26 8.32 7.15 -7.33
CA PRO A 26 8.88 6.40 -6.20
C PRO A 26 8.91 4.88 -6.41
N ILE A 27 7.89 4.31 -7.07
CA ILE A 27 7.82 2.87 -7.37
C ILE A 27 8.90 2.49 -8.37
N MET A 28 9.06 3.28 -9.43
CA MET A 28 10.12 3.09 -10.43
C MET A 28 11.51 3.21 -9.79
N PHE A 29 11.70 4.19 -8.90
CA PHE A 29 12.94 4.33 -8.14
C PHE A 29 13.25 3.07 -7.32
N LEU A 30 12.27 2.55 -6.57
CA LEU A 30 12.46 1.34 -5.75
C LEU A 30 12.77 0.12 -6.61
N PHE A 31 12.05 -0.05 -7.72
CA PHE A 31 12.24 -1.14 -8.67
C PHE A 31 13.67 -1.13 -9.24
N VAL A 32 14.09 0.01 -9.79
CA VAL A 32 15.43 0.18 -10.35
C VAL A 32 16.50 0.01 -9.27
N SER A 33 16.30 0.58 -8.08
CA SER A 33 17.25 0.48 -6.96
C SER A 33 17.47 -0.96 -6.51
N SER A 34 16.42 -1.81 -6.53
CA SER A 34 16.55 -3.23 -6.18
C SER A 34 17.50 -4.01 -7.10
N THR A 35 17.73 -3.52 -8.31
CA THR A 35 18.61 -4.17 -9.31
C THR A 35 20.07 -3.72 -9.22
N LYS A 36 20.38 -2.65 -8.47
CA LYS A 36 21.71 -2.06 -8.39
C LYS A 36 22.58 -2.74 -7.31
N PRO A 37 23.89 -2.93 -7.56
CA PRO A 37 24.82 -3.26 -6.50
C PRO A 37 25.09 -2.05 -5.58
N PRO A 38 25.53 -2.26 -4.32
CA PRO A 38 25.83 -1.19 -3.36
C PRO A 38 26.75 -0.09 -3.90
N GLN A 39 27.73 -0.45 -4.73
CA GLN A 39 28.70 0.46 -5.35
C GLN A 39 28.09 1.45 -6.36
N ASP A 40 26.88 1.19 -6.86
CA ASP A 40 26.20 2.05 -7.83
C ASP A 40 25.26 3.08 -7.14
N PHE A 41 25.05 2.96 -5.83
CA PHE A 41 24.27 3.90 -5.00
C PHE A 41 25.12 5.16 -4.71
N GLY A 42 25.17 6.07 -5.67
CA GLY A 42 25.89 7.34 -5.58
C GLY A 42 26.67 7.69 -6.85
N ASN A 43 26.97 6.69 -7.68
CA ASN A 43 27.72 6.86 -8.93
C ASN A 43 26.81 6.89 -10.18
N THR A 44 25.55 6.49 -10.05
CA THR A 44 24.59 6.41 -11.17
C THR A 44 23.35 7.26 -10.88
N PHE A 45 22.66 7.71 -11.94
CA PHE A 45 21.41 8.46 -11.78
C PHE A 45 20.35 7.64 -11.03
N SER A 46 19.70 8.25 -10.03
CA SER A 46 18.81 7.56 -9.09
C SER A 46 17.62 6.87 -9.75
N LEU A 47 17.02 7.47 -10.79
CA LEU A 47 15.85 6.91 -11.48
C LEU A 47 16.21 6.02 -12.68
N TRP A 48 17.48 5.67 -12.86
CA TRP A 48 17.94 4.82 -13.97
C TRP A 48 18.81 3.66 -13.49
N PHE A 49 18.92 2.62 -14.30
CA PHE A 49 19.69 1.42 -13.98
C PHE A 49 21.18 1.72 -13.73
N GLY A 50 21.81 0.88 -12.90
CA GLY A 50 23.24 0.93 -12.63
C GLY A 50 24.06 0.39 -13.79
N HIS A 51 25.38 0.29 -13.60
CA HIS A 51 26.27 -0.30 -14.61
C HIS A 51 26.12 -1.83 -14.68
N SER A 52 25.70 -2.45 -13.58
CA SER A 52 25.55 -3.90 -13.45
C SER A 52 24.19 -4.29 -12.87
N PHE A 53 23.72 -5.50 -13.20
CA PHE A 53 22.46 -6.06 -12.69
C PHE A 53 22.73 -7.09 -11.60
N SER A 54 22.31 -6.81 -10.35
CA SER A 54 22.59 -7.63 -9.15
C SER A 54 21.32 -8.04 -8.39
N PHE A 55 20.15 -8.06 -9.03
CA PHE A 55 18.86 -8.33 -8.36
C PHE A 55 18.83 -9.64 -7.53
N PHE A 56 19.22 -10.77 -8.13
CA PHE A 56 19.20 -12.06 -7.44
C PHE A 56 20.20 -12.13 -6.28
N GLN A 57 21.37 -11.52 -6.44
CA GLN A 57 22.38 -11.44 -5.40
C GLN A 57 21.90 -10.59 -4.22
N ASN A 58 21.26 -9.45 -4.51
CA ASN A 58 20.64 -8.59 -3.49
C ASN A 58 19.53 -9.34 -2.73
N LEU A 59 18.72 -10.13 -3.43
CA LEU A 59 17.66 -10.93 -2.81
C LEU A 59 18.24 -12.03 -1.91
N GLN A 60 19.30 -12.71 -2.36
CA GLN A 60 19.99 -13.71 -1.56
C GLN A 60 20.61 -13.08 -0.30
N TRP A 61 21.29 -11.94 -0.44
CA TRP A 61 21.82 -11.19 0.70
C TRP A 61 20.72 -10.77 1.67
N LEU A 62 19.57 -10.32 1.19
CA LEU A 62 18.43 -9.95 2.03
C LEU A 62 17.93 -11.13 2.87
N VAL A 63 17.82 -12.31 2.26
CA VAL A 63 17.35 -13.52 2.93
C VAL A 63 18.41 -14.09 3.88
N ASP A 64 19.69 -14.08 3.50
CA ASP A 64 20.75 -14.68 4.33
C ASP A 64 21.24 -13.72 5.44
N SER A 65 20.95 -12.42 5.33
CA SER A 65 21.36 -11.39 6.29
C SER A 65 20.92 -11.72 7.71
N ASN A 66 21.86 -11.60 8.65
CA ASN A 66 21.65 -11.84 10.09
C ASN A 66 20.96 -13.18 10.38
N GLY A 67 21.31 -14.23 9.63
CA GLY A 67 20.81 -15.59 9.84
C GLY A 67 19.35 -15.78 9.45
N GLY A 68 18.83 -15.03 8.46
CA GLY A 68 17.44 -15.19 8.04
C GLY A 68 16.44 -14.25 8.71
N ILE A 69 16.90 -13.24 9.46
CA ILE A 69 16.01 -12.43 10.29
C ILE A 69 14.93 -11.71 9.47
N TYR A 70 15.24 -11.31 8.23
CA TYR A 70 14.29 -10.65 7.35
C TYR A 70 13.04 -11.51 7.08
N VAL A 71 13.23 -12.82 6.90
CA VAL A 71 12.12 -13.76 6.68
C VAL A 71 11.24 -13.87 7.94
N VAL A 72 11.84 -13.82 9.12
CA VAL A 72 11.10 -13.78 10.39
C VAL A 72 10.27 -12.51 10.50
N TRP A 73 10.84 -11.35 10.21
CA TRP A 73 10.11 -10.07 10.19
C TRP A 73 8.97 -10.06 9.18
N LEU A 74 9.20 -10.61 7.97
CA LEU A 74 8.17 -10.72 6.94
C LEU A 74 7.02 -11.61 7.41
N LYS A 75 7.32 -12.78 8.00
CA LYS A 75 6.31 -13.68 8.58
C LYS A 75 5.51 -13.01 9.69
N ASN A 76 6.19 -12.29 10.59
CA ASN A 76 5.54 -11.56 11.68
C ASN A 76 4.60 -10.48 11.13
N THR A 77 5.05 -9.71 10.14
CA THR A 77 4.24 -8.68 9.48
C THR A 77 2.98 -9.28 8.86
N ILE A 78 3.11 -10.37 8.11
CA ILE A 78 1.98 -11.08 7.51
C ILE A 78 1.01 -11.55 8.59
N PHE A 79 1.52 -12.16 9.66
CA PHE A 79 0.70 -12.67 10.75
C PHE A 79 -0.06 -11.55 11.46
N TYR A 80 0.62 -10.45 11.85
CA TYR A 80 0.00 -9.33 12.55
C TYR A 80 -1.01 -8.59 11.67
N SER A 81 -0.68 -8.32 10.40
CA SER A 81 -1.58 -7.64 9.48
C SER A 81 -2.81 -8.49 9.17
N LEU A 82 -2.66 -9.81 8.97
CA LEU A 82 -3.79 -10.68 8.67
C LEU A 82 -4.72 -10.85 9.88
N THR A 83 -4.15 -11.10 11.06
CA THR A 83 -4.95 -11.26 12.29
C THR A 83 -5.65 -9.95 12.64
N GLY A 84 -4.96 -8.81 12.53
CA GLY A 84 -5.56 -7.49 12.72
C GLY A 84 -6.65 -7.18 11.70
N ALA A 85 -6.42 -7.48 10.41
CA ALA A 85 -7.42 -7.25 9.35
C ALA A 85 -8.67 -8.11 9.55
N ILE A 86 -8.53 -9.40 9.87
CA ILE A 86 -9.66 -10.29 10.11
C ILE A 86 -10.42 -9.86 11.37
N GLY A 87 -9.72 -9.55 12.45
CA GLY A 87 -10.35 -9.08 13.69
C GLY A 87 -11.13 -7.78 13.47
N ALA A 88 -10.51 -6.79 12.83
CA ALA A 88 -11.15 -5.52 12.50
C ALA A 88 -12.34 -5.70 11.55
N LEU A 89 -12.21 -6.57 10.53
CA LEU A 89 -13.27 -6.89 9.59
C LEU A 89 -14.48 -7.48 10.31
N LEU A 90 -14.29 -8.49 11.16
CA LEU A 90 -15.38 -9.15 11.89
C LEU A 90 -16.06 -8.17 12.86
N CYS A 91 -15.27 -7.44 13.66
CA CYS A 91 -15.82 -6.45 14.59
C CYS A 91 -16.58 -5.35 13.85
N SER A 92 -16.02 -4.82 12.77
CA SER A 92 -16.66 -3.78 11.96
C SER A 92 -17.92 -4.29 11.27
N ALA A 93 -17.93 -5.52 10.76
CA ALA A 93 -19.08 -6.13 10.12
C ALA A 93 -20.22 -6.37 11.13
N MET A 94 -19.90 -6.90 12.32
CA MET A 94 -20.88 -7.11 13.38
C MET A 94 -21.46 -5.80 13.91
N ALA A 95 -20.61 -4.79 14.17
CA ALA A 95 -21.04 -3.47 14.61
C ALA A 95 -21.88 -2.76 13.53
N GLY A 96 -21.43 -2.81 12.27
CA GLY A 96 -22.18 -2.27 11.14
C GLY A 96 -23.54 -2.93 10.95
N PHE A 97 -23.61 -4.26 11.08
CA PHE A 97 -24.86 -5.01 11.05
C PHE A 97 -25.79 -4.62 12.20
N ALA A 98 -25.28 -4.53 13.43
CA ALA A 98 -26.08 -4.15 14.58
C ALA A 98 -26.70 -2.75 14.44
N ILE A 99 -25.92 -1.78 13.95
CA ILE A 99 -26.37 -0.40 13.72
C ILE A 99 -27.38 -0.31 12.57
N ALA A 100 -27.23 -1.15 11.53
CA ALA A 100 -28.09 -1.12 10.36
C ALA A 100 -29.41 -1.91 10.54
N ALA A 101 -29.38 -3.03 11.28
CA ALA A 101 -30.51 -3.96 11.38
C ALA A 101 -31.40 -3.74 12.61
N TYR A 102 -30.90 -3.12 13.69
CA TYR A 102 -31.63 -2.98 14.96
C TYR A 102 -31.83 -1.52 15.36
N GLU A 103 -33.01 -1.22 15.91
CA GLU A 103 -33.32 0.06 16.55
C GLU A 103 -33.12 -0.05 18.07
N PHE A 104 -32.05 0.55 18.59
CA PHE A 104 -31.77 0.60 20.03
C PHE A 104 -31.51 2.03 20.51
N LYS A 105 -31.77 2.27 21.81
CA LYS A 105 -31.59 3.60 22.43
C LYS A 105 -30.11 4.01 22.36
N GLY A 106 -29.81 5.11 21.68
CA GLY A 106 -28.43 5.61 21.50
C GLY A 106 -27.84 5.43 20.10
N VAL A 107 -28.52 4.69 19.20
CA VAL A 107 -27.98 4.38 17.86
C VAL A 107 -27.70 5.63 17.01
N ARG A 108 -28.56 6.67 17.10
CA ARG A 108 -28.35 7.95 16.36
C ARG A 108 -27.12 8.70 16.85
N GLN A 109 -26.87 8.71 18.16
CA GLN A 109 -25.69 9.34 18.74
C GLN A 109 -24.41 8.60 18.30
N LEU A 110 -24.46 7.26 18.27
CA LEU A 110 -23.36 6.43 17.79
C LEU A 110 -23.07 6.67 16.31
N GLN A 111 -24.10 6.72 15.45
CA GLN A 111 -23.95 7.04 14.03
C GLN A 111 -23.36 8.44 13.81
N ALA A 112 -23.85 9.45 14.53
CA ALA A 112 -23.33 10.81 14.45
C ALA A 112 -21.86 10.89 14.88
N PHE A 113 -21.49 10.15 15.93
CA PHE A 113 -20.10 10.08 16.39
C PHE A 113 -19.18 9.44 15.35
N ILE A 114 -19.61 8.33 14.73
CA ILE A 114 -18.84 7.67 13.66
C ILE A 114 -18.64 8.61 12.47
N LEU A 115 -19.68 9.35 12.06
CA LEU A 115 -19.62 10.29 10.93
C LEU A 115 -18.78 11.54 11.23
N PHE A 116 -18.67 11.94 12.50
CA PHE A 116 -17.75 13.00 12.92
C PHE A 116 -16.29 12.55 12.93
N LEU A 117 -16.03 11.27 13.22
CA LEU A 117 -14.68 10.72 13.38
C LEU A 117 -13.99 10.40 12.04
N VAL A 118 -14.77 10.05 11.00
CA VAL A 118 -14.29 9.73 9.64
C VAL A 118 -14.34 10.96 8.75
#